data_AF-A0A2A5VJ08-F1
#
_entry.id   AF-A0A2A5VJ08-F1
#
_cell.length_a   1.000
_cell.length_b   1.000
_cell.length_c   1.000
_cell.angle_alpha   90.00
_cell.angle_beta   90.00
_cell.angle_gamma   90.00
#
_symmetry.space_group_name_H-M   'P 1'
#
loop_
_entity.id
_entity.type
_entity.pdbx_description
1 polymer ?
#
loop_
_entity_poly.entity_id
_entity_poly.type
_entity_poly.pdbx_seq_one_letter_code
_entity_poly.pdbx_strand_id
1 'polypeptide(L)'
;MSGGEGYSQLKVQQYLDDVSRLDISPDQTQWYNIDVAAILSGTNVVDHEVDESSGSSLLFLERSVMLCCPKSGQMHHYPKHLLHCFVDDNRNKCDAVD
;
A
#
# COMPACT_ATOMS: atom_id res chain seq x y z
N MET A 1 -16.04 11.37 -20.24
CA MET A 1 -15.13 10.40 -19.62
C MET A 1 -13.81 11.13 -19.41
N SER A 2 -13.54 11.56 -18.18
CA SER A 2 -12.39 12.41 -17.87
C SER A 2 -11.15 11.53 -17.79
N GLY A 3 -10.09 11.84 -18.55
CA GLY A 3 -8.89 10.99 -18.67
C GLY A 3 -8.19 10.63 -17.35
N GLY A 4 -8.48 11.35 -16.26
CA GLY A 4 -7.97 11.03 -14.92
C GLY A 4 -8.62 9.82 -14.25
N GLU A 5 -9.91 9.54 -14.52
CA GLU A 5 -10.62 8.41 -13.91
C GLU A 5 -10.10 7.07 -14.45
N GLY A 6 -9.79 7.01 -15.75
CA GLY A 6 -9.20 5.82 -16.37
C GLY A 6 -7.79 5.51 -15.85
N TYR A 7 -6.98 6.53 -15.59
CA TYR A 7 -5.63 6.34 -15.05
C TYR A 7 -5.65 5.81 -13.60
N SER A 8 -6.51 6.40 -12.77
CA SER A 8 -6.74 5.95 -11.39
C SER A 8 -7.19 4.48 -11.34
N GLN A 9 -8.13 4.10 -12.20
CA GLN A 9 -8.63 2.73 -12.25
C GLN A 9 -7.56 1.73 -12.71
N LEU A 10 -6.64 2.12 -13.61
CA LEU A 10 -5.50 1.30 -13.99
C LEU A 10 -4.54 1.06 -12.82
N LYS A 11 -4.28 2.08 -12.00
CA LYS A 11 -3.43 1.94 -10.80
C LYS A 11 -4.02 0.98 -9.78
N VAL A 12 -5.33 1.04 -9.54
CA VAL A 12 -6.02 0.08 -8.67
C VAL A 12 -5.90 -1.35 -9.21
N GLN A 13 -6.10 -1.55 -10.53
CA GLN A 13 -5.97 -2.88 -11.11
C GLN A 13 -4.54 -3.41 -11.03
N GLN A 14 -3.54 -2.57 -11.34
CA GLN A 14 -2.13 -2.95 -11.20
C GLN A 14 -1.81 -3.38 -9.77
N TYR A 15 -2.30 -2.63 -8.78
CA TYR A 15 -2.14 -2.98 -7.37
C TYR A 15 -2.77 -4.34 -7.02
N LEU A 16 -4.02 -4.59 -7.45
CA LEU A 16 -4.71 -5.86 -7.19
C LEU A 16 -4.02 -7.04 -7.89
N ASP A 17 -3.53 -6.83 -9.11
CA ASP A 17 -2.72 -7.81 -9.83
C ASP A 17 -1.42 -8.11 -9.08
N ASP A 18 -0.76 -7.11 -8.53
CA ASP A 18 0.51 -7.28 -7.80
C ASP A 18 0.31 -8.07 -6.50
N VAL A 19 -0.72 -7.77 -5.71
CA VAL A 19 -1.03 -8.53 -4.48
C VAL A 19 -1.53 -9.95 -4.79
N SER A 20 -2.17 -10.17 -5.95
CA SER A 20 -2.65 -11.51 -6.35
C SER A 20 -1.51 -12.50 -6.66
N ARG A 21 -0.31 -11.98 -6.97
CA ARG A 21 0.89 -12.79 -7.25
C ARG A 21 1.66 -13.19 -5.98
N LEU A 22 1.25 -12.68 -4.83
CA LEU A 22 1.88 -13.01 -3.56
C LEU A 22 1.54 -14.42 -3.10
N ASP A 23 2.50 -15.08 -2.46
CA ASP A 23 2.29 -16.35 -1.77
C ASP A 23 1.75 -16.13 -0.35
N ILE A 24 0.52 -15.62 -0.27
CA ILE A 24 -0.20 -15.35 0.99
C ILE A 24 -1.39 -16.30 1.15
N SER A 25 -1.92 -16.39 2.38
CA SER A 25 -3.02 -17.32 2.65
C SER A 25 -4.29 -16.96 1.85
N PRO A 26 -5.14 -17.94 1.50
CA PRO A 26 -6.37 -17.69 0.76
C PRO A 26 -7.29 -16.63 1.39
N ASP A 27 -7.38 -16.61 2.72
CA ASP A 27 -8.19 -15.63 3.46
C ASP A 27 -7.66 -14.20 3.27
N GLN A 28 -6.34 -14.04 3.23
CA GLN A 28 -5.69 -12.75 2.98
C GLN A 28 -5.86 -12.31 1.52
N THR A 29 -5.75 -13.23 0.57
CA THR A 29 -6.04 -12.97 -0.84
C THR A 29 -7.50 -12.55 -1.03
N GLN A 30 -8.43 -13.23 -0.36
CA GLN A 30 -9.85 -12.88 -0.38
C GLN A 30 -10.08 -11.48 0.20
N TRP A 31 -9.45 -11.16 1.32
CA TRP A 31 -9.53 -9.84 1.95
C TRP A 31 -9.08 -8.72 1.00
N TYR A 32 -7.99 -8.92 0.25
CA TYR A 32 -7.57 -7.97 -0.77
C TYR A 32 -8.58 -7.83 -1.91
N ASN A 33 -9.02 -8.95 -2.48
CA ASN A 33 -9.86 -8.97 -3.68
C ASN A 33 -11.31 -8.54 -3.43
N ILE A 34 -11.78 -8.60 -2.18
CA ILE A 34 -13.15 -8.24 -1.81
C ILE A 34 -13.15 -6.95 -0.99
N ASP A 35 -12.58 -6.98 0.22
CA ASP A 35 -12.72 -5.90 1.17
C ASP A 35 -11.90 -4.67 0.77
N VAL A 36 -10.61 -4.87 0.44
CA VAL A 36 -9.74 -3.76 0.03
C VAL A 36 -10.19 -3.21 -1.33
N ALA A 37 -10.49 -4.08 -2.31
CA ALA A 37 -10.98 -3.66 -3.62
C ALA A 37 -12.27 -2.81 -3.53
N ALA A 38 -13.19 -3.15 -2.62
CA ALA A 38 -14.41 -2.38 -2.41
C ALA A 38 -14.13 -0.95 -1.90
N ILE A 39 -13.14 -0.79 -1.02
CA ILE A 39 -12.74 0.51 -0.47
C ILE A 39 -11.97 1.35 -1.50
N LEU A 40 -11.17 0.71 -2.36
CA LEU A 40 -10.44 1.40 -3.42
C LEU A 40 -11.33 1.82 -4.58
N SER A 41 -12.56 1.32 -4.66
CA SER A 41 -13.55 1.77 -5.65
C SER A 41 -13.79 3.28 -5.53
N GLY A 42 -13.44 4.03 -6.58
CA GLY A 42 -13.57 5.50 -6.61
C GLY A 42 -12.44 6.25 -5.88
N THR A 43 -11.40 5.57 -5.41
CA THR A 43 -10.23 6.19 -4.81
C THR A 43 -9.15 6.46 -5.86
N ASN A 44 -8.56 7.66 -5.84
CA ASN A 44 -7.41 7.99 -6.68
C ASN A 44 -6.10 7.49 -6.08
N VAL A 45 -5.73 6.26 -6.46
CA VAL A 45 -4.41 5.69 -6.17
C VAL A 45 -3.37 6.33 -7.09
N VAL A 46 -2.37 6.97 -6.49
CA VAL A 46 -1.23 7.57 -7.19
C VAL A 46 -0.17 6.51 -7.45
N ASP A 47 0.13 5.71 -6.42
CA ASP A 47 1.09 4.62 -6.50
C ASP A 47 0.88 3.60 -5.37
N HIS A 48 1.60 2.48 -5.43
CA HIS A 48 1.56 1.45 -4.40
C HIS A 48 2.91 0.76 -4.24
N GLU A 49 3.14 0.24 -3.05
CA GLU A 49 4.27 -0.62 -2.71
C GLU A 49 3.74 -1.87 -2.01
N VAL A 50 4.35 -3.02 -2.29
CA VAL A 50 3.94 -4.32 -1.74
C VAL A 50 5.16 -4.99 -1.12
N ASP A 51 5.08 -5.33 0.16
CA ASP A 51 6.07 -6.17 0.81
C ASP A 51 5.76 -7.64 0.52
N GLU A 52 6.54 -8.25 -0.38
CA GLU A 52 6.38 -9.63 -0.80
C GLU A 52 6.50 -10.64 0.35
N SER A 53 7.19 -10.28 1.44
CA SER A 53 7.44 -11.19 2.56
C SER A 53 6.28 -11.27 3.56
N SER A 54 5.62 -10.14 3.83
CA SER A 54 4.51 -10.08 4.79
C SER A 54 3.14 -10.00 4.12
N GLY A 55 3.11 -9.65 2.84
CA GLY A 55 1.93 -9.30 2.07
C GLY A 55 1.35 -7.93 2.42
N SER A 56 1.97 -7.18 3.34
CA SER A 56 1.52 -5.83 3.66
C SER A 56 1.75 -4.89 2.48
N SER A 57 0.88 -3.91 2.30
CA SER A 57 0.99 -2.98 1.19
C SER A 57 0.73 -1.55 1.63
N LEU A 58 1.35 -0.61 0.92
CA LEU A 58 1.22 0.81 1.15
C LEU A 58 0.70 1.48 -0.12
N LEU A 59 -0.48 2.09 -0.03
CA LEU A 59 -1.13 2.81 -1.12
C LEU A 59 -0.95 4.30 -0.94
N PHE A 60 -0.34 4.96 -1.92
CA PHE A 60 -0.19 6.40 -1.97
C PHE A 60 -1.41 7.03 -2.62
N LEU A 61 -2.11 7.87 -1.88
CA LEU A 61 -3.24 8.65 -2.36
C LEU A 61 -2.82 10.12 -2.51
N GLU A 62 -3.63 10.93 -3.19
CA GLU A 62 -3.32 12.34 -3.43
C GLU A 62 -3.02 13.12 -2.13
N ARG A 63 -3.76 12.85 -1.05
CA ARG A 63 -3.70 13.61 0.22
C ARG A 63 -3.47 12.74 1.46
N SER A 64 -3.22 11.45 1.27
CA SER A 64 -3.05 10.48 2.36
C SER A 64 -2.27 9.26 1.89
N VAL A 65 -1.97 8.37 2.81
CA VAL A 65 -1.42 7.05 2.55
C VAL A 65 -2.31 6.03 3.27
N MET A 66 -2.50 4.84 2.69
CA MET A 66 -3.24 3.75 3.32
C MET A 66 -2.32 2.54 3.45
N LEU A 67 -2.18 2.00 4.66
CA LEU A 67 -1.45 0.77 4.94
C LEU A 67 -2.45 -0.38 5.08
N CYS A 68 -2.29 -1.43 4.28
CA CYS A 68 -3.05 -2.66 4.37
C CYS A 68 -2.19 -3.75 5.04
N CYS A 69 -2.70 -4.31 6.13
CA CYS A 69 -2.04 -5.33 6.93
C CYS A 69 -2.83 -6.64 6.83
N PRO A 70 -2.53 -7.54 5.88
CA PRO A 70 -3.37 -8.72 5.63
C PRO A 70 -3.38 -9.71 6.81
N LYS A 71 -2.27 -9.82 7.56
CA LYS A 71 -2.19 -10.69 8.74
C LYS A 71 -3.17 -10.29 9.84
N SER A 72 -3.44 -9.01 10.01
CA SER A 72 -4.42 -8.51 10.98
C SER A 72 -5.78 -8.19 10.37
N GLY A 73 -5.91 -8.21 9.04
CA GLY A 73 -7.10 -7.78 8.31
C GLY A 73 -7.41 -6.28 8.49
N GLN A 74 -6.40 -5.46 8.81
CA GLN A 74 -6.59 -4.05 9.13
C GLN A 74 -6.13 -3.13 8.00
N MET A 75 -6.86 -2.04 7.83
CA MET A 75 -6.45 -0.90 7.00
C MET A 75 -6.24 0.31 7.89
N HIS A 76 -5.09 0.95 7.77
CA HIS A 76 -4.77 2.19 8.46
C HIS A 76 -4.70 3.31 7.45
N HIS A 77 -5.47 4.37 7.66
CA HIS A 77 -5.48 5.55 6.80
C HIS A 77 -4.75 6.69 7.51
N TYR A 78 -3.74 7.25 6.83
CA TYR A 78 -2.90 8.31 7.36
C TYR A 78 -2.96 9.54 6.45
N PRO A 79 -3.60 10.65 6.89
CA PRO A 79 -3.54 11.93 6.21
C PRO A 79 -2.10 12.43 6.05
N LYS A 80 -1.74 12.99 4.89
CA LYS A 80 -0.35 13.44 4.60
C LYS A 80 0.18 14.45 5.62
N HIS A 81 -0.68 15.32 6.15
CA HIS A 81 -0.28 16.32 7.14
C HIS A 81 0.02 15.72 8.53
N LEU A 82 -0.24 14.43 8.74
CA LEU A 82 0.08 13.69 9.96
C LEU A 82 1.25 12.72 9.78
N LEU A 83 1.79 12.59 8.56
CA LEU A 83 2.94 11.74 8.28
C LEU A 83 4.23 12.51 8.56
N HIS A 84 5.03 12.00 9.50
CA HIS A 84 6.35 12.50 9.83
C HIS A 84 7.38 11.47 9.41
N CYS A 85 8.08 11.70 8.30
CA CYS A 85 9.18 10.86 7.87
C CYS A 85 10.49 11.43 8.42
N PHE A 86 11.22 10.62 9.19
CA PHE A 86 12.57 10.95 9.62
C PHE A 86 13.56 10.29 8.66
N VAL A 87 14.55 11.06 8.18
CA VAL A 87 15.63 10.54 7.35
C VAL A 87 16.89 10.60 8.18
N ASP A 88 17.38 9.43 8.58
CA ASP A 88 18.65 9.31 9.30
C ASP A 88 19.81 9.19 8.33
N ASP A 89 20.83 10.04 8.50
CA ASP A 89 22.10 9.90 7.80
C ASP A 89 22.99 8.89 8.53
N ASN A 90 22.96 7.64 8.06
CA ASN A 90 23.74 6.56 8.63
C ASN A 90 25.18 6.48 8.08
N ARG A 91 25.60 7.37 7.17
CA ARG A 91 26.94 7.29 6.54
C ARG A 91 28.10 7.40 7.53
N ASN A 92 27.88 8.06 8.67
CA ASN A 92 28.89 8.23 9.72
C ASN A 92 28.67 7.32 10.93
N LYS A 93 27.70 6.40 10.89
CA LYS A 93 27.61 5.35 11.91
C LYS A 93 28.73 4.37 11.63
N CYS A 94 29.91 4.63 12.21
CA CYS A 94 30.95 3.62 12.32
C CYS A 94 30.31 2.44 13.06
N ASP A 95 30.28 1.27 12.45
CA ASP A 95 29.91 0.03 13.11
C ASP A 95 30.84 -0.14 14.32
N ALA A 96 30.38 0.26 15.50
CA ALA A 96 30.99 -0.16 16.75
C ALA A 96 30.69 -1.66 16.84
N VAL A 97 31.64 -2.45 16.35
CA VAL A 97 31.65 -3.89 16.54
C VAL A 97 31.93 -4.09 18.03
N ASP A 98 30.87 -4.35 18.81
CA ASP A 98 30.99 -4.96 20.14
C ASP A 98 31.36 -6.45 20.01
#